data_AF-A0A0G1E1L0-F1
#
_entry.id   AF-A0A0G1E1L0-F1
#
_cell.length_a   1.000
_cell.length_b   1.000
_cell.length_c   1.000
_cell.angle_alpha   90.00
_cell.angle_beta   90.00
_cell.angle_gamma   90.00
#
_symmetry.space_group_name_H-M   'P 1'
#
loop_
_entity.id
_entity.type
_entity.pdbx_description
1 polymer ?
#
loop_
_entity_poly.entity_id
_entity_poly.type
_entity_poly.pdbx_seq_one_letter_code
_entity_poly.pdbx_strand_id
1 'polypeptide(L)'
;MTVIWHKKVKITKPSAGFSVIELVIVISVTMLIFLMTYDIYLVSQKSFKIGDTRLELVQNARVVLDRLTRELRQTPEIATALPPTKSEIGFPPASEIQFQDGHGLEDIQYLRYYLIDGSLYRQRLVYAFAEEPGTYVVWNEEDEFGQPPIQTTLENKIIAEYISDLKFYGDPVIYLEIWLNKFDLTEHFYTGVWGRNTRS
;
A
#
# COMPACT_ATOMS: atom_id res chain seq x y z
N MET A 1 -71.33 -58.24 -44.38
CA MET A 1 -71.30 -58.51 -42.92
C MET A 1 -70.29 -57.54 -42.33
N THR A 2 -70.74 -56.38 -41.85
CA THR A 2 -69.86 -55.24 -41.54
C THR A 2 -69.76 -55.10 -40.02
N VAL A 3 -68.59 -55.39 -39.46
CA VAL A 3 -68.34 -55.31 -38.02
C VAL A 3 -67.90 -53.89 -37.66
N ILE A 4 -68.74 -53.17 -36.92
CA ILE A 4 -68.43 -51.82 -36.41
C ILE A 4 -67.72 -51.96 -35.06
N TRP A 5 -66.41 -51.75 -35.03
CA TRP A 5 -65.62 -51.71 -33.81
C TRP A 5 -65.88 -50.42 -33.02
N HIS A 6 -66.45 -50.53 -31.82
CA HIS A 6 -66.55 -49.41 -30.89
C HIS A 6 -65.18 -49.16 -30.23
N LYS A 7 -64.52 -48.08 -30.62
CA LYS A 7 -63.26 -47.61 -30.03
C LYS A 7 -63.52 -47.14 -28.59
N LYS A 8 -63.12 -47.92 -27.59
CA LYS A 8 -63.19 -47.51 -26.17
C LYS A 8 -62.25 -46.32 -25.95
N VAL A 9 -62.81 -45.14 -25.70
CA VAL A 9 -62.08 -43.95 -25.28
C VAL A 9 -61.58 -44.18 -23.85
N LYS A 10 -60.25 -44.19 -23.66
CA LYS A 10 -59.65 -44.20 -22.32
C LYS A 10 -59.81 -42.82 -21.70
N ILE A 11 -60.66 -42.70 -20.68
CA ILE A 11 -60.77 -41.51 -19.85
C ILE A 11 -59.48 -41.44 -19.00
N THR A 12 -58.62 -40.45 -19.28
CA THR A 12 -57.43 -40.16 -18.48
C THR A 12 -57.86 -39.66 -17.10
N LYS A 13 -57.23 -40.16 -16.03
CA LYS A 13 -57.50 -39.71 -14.65
C LYS A 13 -57.32 -38.18 -14.55
N PRO A 14 -58.19 -37.46 -13.84
CA PRO A 14 -57.96 -36.04 -13.54
C PRO A 14 -56.71 -35.93 -12.66
N SER A 15 -55.76 -35.09 -13.05
CA SER A 15 -54.62 -34.69 -12.23
C SER A 15 -55.15 -33.95 -11.01
N ALA A 16 -54.79 -34.41 -9.80
CA ALA A 16 -55.07 -33.66 -8.58
C ALA A 16 -54.34 -32.30 -8.66
N GLY A 17 -55.10 -31.21 -8.60
CA GLY A 17 -54.54 -29.87 -8.53
C GLY A 17 -53.88 -29.62 -7.18
N PHE A 18 -52.92 -28.69 -7.14
CA PHE A 18 -52.32 -28.22 -5.90
C PHE A 18 -53.35 -27.48 -5.04
N SER A 19 -53.31 -27.72 -3.73
CA SER A 19 -54.08 -26.94 -2.77
C SER A 19 -53.48 -25.55 -2.57
N VAL A 20 -54.32 -24.59 -2.17
CA VAL A 20 -53.89 -23.22 -1.87
C VAL A 20 -52.83 -23.20 -0.76
N ILE A 21 -52.95 -24.09 0.23
CA ILE A 21 -51.99 -24.16 1.34
C ILE A 21 -50.61 -24.64 0.87
N GLU A 22 -50.55 -25.64 -0.02
CA GLU A 22 -49.29 -26.11 -0.59
C GLU A 22 -48.61 -25.01 -1.43
N LEU A 23 -49.39 -24.22 -2.18
CA LEU A 23 -48.86 -23.08 -2.94
C LEU A 23 -48.21 -22.04 -2.00
N VAL A 24 -48.87 -21.70 -0.90
CA VAL A 24 -48.34 -20.74 0.09
C VAL A 24 -47.06 -21.26 0.73
N ILE A 25 -47.00 -22.56 1.04
CA ILE A 25 -45.79 -23.19 1.58
C ILE A 25 -44.65 -23.11 0.55
N VAL A 26 -44.90 -23.45 -0.72
CA VAL A 26 -43.88 -23.38 -1.78
C VAL A 26 -43.36 -21.95 -1.94
N ILE A 27 -44.24 -20.96 -2.03
CA ILE A 27 -43.83 -19.54 -2.15
C ILE A 27 -42.99 -19.11 -0.94
N SER A 28 -43.39 -19.51 0.26
CA SER A 28 -42.66 -19.16 1.49
C SER A 28 -41.27 -19.77 1.53
N VAL A 29 -41.14 -21.05 1.17
CA VAL A 29 -39.84 -21.74 1.10
C VAL A 29 -38.96 -21.12 0.00
N THR A 30 -39.53 -20.85 -1.17
CA THR A 30 -38.80 -20.19 -2.27
C THR A 30 -38.31 -18.80 -1.85
N MET A 31 -39.14 -18.01 -1.16
CA MET A 31 -38.75 -16.70 -0.65
C MET A 31 -37.59 -16.81 0.36
N LEU A 32 -37.64 -17.77 1.28
CA LEU A 32 -36.56 -18.01 2.23
C LEU A 32 -35.23 -18.37 1.53
N ILE A 33 -35.28 -19.22 0.50
CA ILE A 33 -34.09 -19.57 -0.29
C ILE A 33 -33.51 -18.34 -0.99
N PHE A 34 -34.37 -17.48 -1.56
CA PHE A 34 -33.91 -16.24 -2.19
C PHE A 34 -33.25 -15.29 -1.19
N LEU A 35 -33.83 -15.14 0.01
CA LEU A 35 -33.23 -14.31 1.07
C LEU A 35 -31.86 -14.82 1.49
N MET A 36 -31.72 -16.14 1.72
CA MET A 36 -30.42 -16.74 2.05
C MET A 36 -29.38 -16.54 0.95
N THR A 37 -29.78 -16.74 -0.31
CA THR A 37 -28.88 -16.56 -1.46
C THR A 37 -28.45 -15.10 -1.60
N TYR A 38 -29.37 -14.16 -1.33
CA TYR A 38 -29.09 -12.74 -1.38
C TYR A 38 -28.10 -12.30 -0.28
N ASP A 39 -28.26 -12.79 0.95
CA ASP A 39 -27.32 -12.50 2.04
C ASP A 39 -25.91 -13.00 1.73
N ILE A 40 -25.79 -14.21 1.20
CA ILE A 40 -24.50 -14.77 0.75
C ILE A 40 -23.87 -13.88 -0.32
N TYR A 41 -24.67 -13.41 -1.28
CA TYR A 41 -24.21 -12.50 -2.33
C TYR A 41 -23.69 -11.17 -1.75
N LEU A 42 -24.41 -10.57 -0.78
CA LEU A 42 -23.98 -9.33 -0.13
C LEU A 42 -22.66 -9.51 0.64
N VAL A 43 -22.53 -10.59 1.40
CA VAL A 43 -21.30 -10.91 2.14
C VAL A 43 -20.13 -11.15 1.19
N SER A 44 -20.38 -11.84 0.07
CA SER A 44 -19.38 -12.08 -0.96
C SER A 44 -18.89 -10.76 -1.57
N GLN A 45 -19.79 -9.88 -1.99
CA GLN A 45 -19.45 -8.57 -2.54
C GLN A 45 -18.67 -7.70 -1.55
N LYS A 46 -19.05 -7.71 -0.27
CA LYS A 46 -18.32 -6.98 0.78
C LYS A 46 -16.90 -7.54 0.93
N SER A 47 -16.76 -8.86 0.98
CA SER A 47 -15.46 -9.53 1.09
C SER A 47 -14.54 -9.23 -0.09
N PHE A 48 -15.07 -9.20 -1.31
CA PHE A 48 -14.30 -8.82 -2.50
C PHE A 48 -13.77 -7.39 -2.42
N LYS A 49 -14.61 -6.42 -2.04
CA LYS A 49 -14.18 -5.01 -1.89
C LYS A 49 -13.10 -4.81 -0.83
N ILE A 50 -13.19 -5.53 0.29
CA ILE A 50 -12.15 -5.51 1.33
C ILE A 50 -10.85 -6.12 0.78
N GLY A 51 -10.95 -7.23 0.04
CA GLY A 51 -9.82 -7.86 -0.65
C GLY A 51 -9.11 -6.91 -1.61
N ASP A 52 -9.86 -6.22 -2.47
CA ASP A 52 -9.31 -5.26 -3.42
C ASP A 52 -8.59 -4.10 -2.71
N THR A 53 -9.23 -3.53 -1.67
CA THR A 53 -8.63 -2.47 -0.84
C THR A 53 -7.33 -2.93 -0.20
N ARG A 54 -7.31 -4.15 0.34
CA ARG A 54 -6.12 -4.74 0.96
C ARG A 54 -4.99 -4.94 -0.05
N LEU A 55 -5.31 -5.44 -1.25
CA LEU A 55 -4.32 -5.64 -2.30
C LEU A 55 -3.66 -4.33 -2.73
N GLU A 56 -4.44 -3.25 -2.82
CA GLU A 56 -3.92 -1.93 -3.14
C GLU A 56 -2.99 -1.37 -2.05
N LEU A 57 -3.34 -1.53 -0.76
CA LEU A 57 -2.47 -1.15 0.35
C LEU A 57 -1.16 -1.97 0.34
N VAL A 58 -1.25 -3.29 0.14
CA VAL A 58 -0.07 -4.17 0.05
C VAL A 58 0.81 -3.78 -1.14
N GLN A 59 0.22 -3.42 -2.28
CA GLN A 59 0.97 -2.99 -3.46
C GLN A 59 1.70 -1.67 -3.21
N ASN A 60 1.04 -0.67 -2.61
CA ASN A 60 1.67 0.60 -2.21
C ASN A 60 2.82 0.35 -1.24
N ALA A 61 2.59 -0.44 -0.18
CA ALA A 61 3.62 -0.79 0.78
C ALA A 61 4.83 -1.45 0.10
N ARG A 62 4.59 -2.41 -0.80
CA ARG A 62 5.66 -3.09 -1.54
C ARG A 62 6.47 -2.13 -2.39
N VAL A 63 5.82 -1.23 -3.14
CA VAL A 63 6.52 -0.23 -3.97
C VAL A 63 7.45 0.63 -3.11
N VAL A 64 7.01 1.05 -1.92
CA VAL A 64 7.81 1.86 -1.00
C VAL A 64 8.95 1.05 -0.40
N LEU A 65 8.65 -0.10 0.22
CA LEU A 65 9.64 -0.92 0.92
C LEU A 65 10.70 -1.43 -0.04
N ASP A 66 10.33 -1.97 -1.20
CA ASP A 66 11.30 -2.49 -2.18
C ASP A 66 12.22 -1.36 -2.69
N ARG A 67 11.68 -0.15 -2.89
CA ARG A 67 12.46 1.00 -3.35
C ARG A 67 13.39 1.52 -2.25
N LEU A 68 12.86 1.84 -1.07
CA LEU A 68 13.63 2.38 0.05
C LEU A 68 14.72 1.40 0.48
N THR A 69 14.40 0.10 0.59
CA THR A 69 15.40 -0.92 0.95
C THR A 69 16.52 -0.99 -0.07
N ARG A 70 16.21 -0.92 -1.37
CA ARG A 70 17.21 -0.95 -2.44
C ARG A 70 18.11 0.29 -2.43
N GLU A 71 17.55 1.46 -2.22
CA GLU A 71 18.28 2.74 -2.22
C GLU A 71 19.11 2.89 -0.94
N LEU A 72 18.54 2.62 0.23
CA LEU A 72 19.25 2.62 1.51
C LEU A 72 20.39 1.60 1.56
N ARG A 73 20.22 0.42 0.96
CA ARG A 73 21.32 -0.56 0.91
C ARG A 73 22.53 -0.05 0.13
N GLN A 74 22.32 0.85 -0.82
CA GLN A 74 23.36 1.40 -1.67
C GLN A 74 23.93 2.72 -1.14
N THR A 75 23.25 3.35 -0.16
CA THR A 75 23.67 4.64 0.37
C THR A 75 25.07 4.61 0.97
N PRO A 76 25.95 5.57 0.61
CA PRO A 76 27.22 5.80 1.30
C PRO A 76 27.03 6.46 2.68
N GLU A 77 26.01 7.29 2.83
CA GLU A 77 25.82 8.14 4.03
C GLU A 77 24.34 8.44 4.24
N ILE A 78 23.92 8.50 5.51
CA ILE A 78 22.59 8.96 5.92
C ILE A 78 22.76 10.37 6.49
N ALA A 79 22.10 11.36 5.89
CA ALA A 79 22.17 12.75 6.35
C ALA A 79 21.21 13.00 7.54
N THR A 80 20.11 12.27 7.62
CA THR A 80 19.16 12.36 8.74
C THR A 80 19.68 11.61 9.96
N ALA A 81 19.73 12.30 11.10
CA ALA A 81 20.01 11.65 12.38
C ALA A 81 18.85 10.71 12.77
N LEU A 82 19.17 9.44 13.05
CA LEU A 82 18.21 8.43 13.46
C LEU A 82 18.47 7.98 14.90
N PRO A 83 17.43 7.80 15.74
CA PRO A 83 17.62 7.23 17.06
C PRO A 83 18.00 5.75 16.95
N PRO A 84 18.97 5.21 17.72
CA PRO A 84 19.28 3.79 17.76
C PRO A 84 18.07 2.88 18.06
N THR A 85 17.06 3.39 18.75
CA THR A 85 15.85 2.60 19.07
C THR A 85 14.55 3.38 18.86
N LYS A 86 13.44 2.66 18.67
CA LYS A 86 12.11 3.25 18.45
C LYS A 86 11.60 4.13 19.61
N SER A 87 12.07 3.88 20.81
CA SER A 87 11.50 4.45 22.04
C SER A 87 12.52 5.27 22.83
N GLU A 88 13.48 5.87 22.14
CA GLU A 88 14.49 6.69 22.78
C GLU A 88 13.89 7.99 23.31
N ILE A 89 14.15 8.26 24.59
CA ILE A 89 13.58 9.40 25.30
C ILE A 89 14.21 10.68 24.75
N GLY A 90 13.38 11.57 24.22
CA GLY A 90 13.83 12.85 23.65
C GLY A 90 14.35 12.74 22.22
N PHE A 91 14.42 11.54 21.64
CA PHE A 91 14.81 11.33 20.25
C PHE A 91 13.85 10.34 19.55
N PRO A 92 12.63 10.79 19.19
CA PRO A 92 11.65 9.92 18.57
C PRO A 92 12.06 9.51 17.15
N PRO A 93 11.52 8.40 16.61
CA PRO A 93 11.77 7.99 15.23
C PRO A 93 11.46 9.09 14.24
N ALA A 94 12.32 9.25 13.24
CA ALA A 94 12.14 10.26 12.20
C ALA A 94 10.98 9.84 11.27
N SER A 95 10.15 10.81 10.85
CA SER A 95 9.07 10.62 9.88
C SER A 95 9.50 10.89 8.43
N GLU A 96 10.72 11.35 8.25
CA GLU A 96 11.39 11.54 6.98
C GLU A 96 12.82 11.03 7.08
N ILE A 97 13.41 10.71 5.92
CA ILE A 97 14.80 10.31 5.84
C ILE A 97 15.44 10.93 4.60
N GLN A 98 16.66 11.40 4.76
CA GLN A 98 17.54 11.88 3.71
C GLN A 98 18.87 11.13 3.76
N PHE A 99 19.33 10.70 2.60
CA PHE A 99 20.56 9.94 2.44
C PHE A 99 21.15 10.13 1.05
N GLN A 100 22.45 9.89 0.89
CA GLN A 100 23.15 10.06 -0.38
C GLN A 100 22.75 8.95 -1.38
N ASP A 101 22.51 9.32 -2.63
CA ASP A 101 22.24 8.35 -3.70
C ASP A 101 23.52 7.56 -4.03
N GLY A 102 23.48 6.25 -3.83
CA GLY A 102 24.60 5.34 -4.06
C GLY A 102 24.66 4.73 -5.47
N HIS A 103 23.82 5.17 -6.42
CA HIS A 103 23.67 4.53 -7.73
C HIS A 103 24.76 4.86 -8.77
N GLY A 104 25.98 5.23 -8.33
CA GLY A 104 27.14 5.40 -9.22
C GLY A 104 27.04 6.59 -10.16
N LEU A 105 26.40 7.67 -9.70
CA LEU A 105 26.38 8.95 -10.41
C LEU A 105 27.77 9.61 -10.32
N GLU A 106 28.15 10.35 -11.37
CA GLU A 106 29.39 11.14 -11.36
C GLU A 106 29.32 12.27 -10.33
N ASP A 107 28.12 12.79 -10.06
CA ASP A 107 27.89 13.86 -9.08
C ASP A 107 27.19 13.37 -7.80
N ILE A 108 27.46 14.06 -6.69
CA ILE A 108 26.82 13.81 -5.38
C ILE A 108 25.36 14.25 -5.44
N GLN A 109 24.44 13.33 -5.16
CA GLN A 109 23.01 13.60 -5.06
C GLN A 109 22.45 12.98 -3.79
N TYR A 110 21.34 13.54 -3.30
CA TYR A 110 20.63 13.05 -2.13
C TYR A 110 19.20 12.69 -2.49
N LEU A 111 18.69 11.67 -1.80
CA LEU A 111 17.30 11.26 -1.85
C LEU A 111 16.64 11.61 -0.54
N ARG A 112 15.47 12.25 -0.59
CA ARG A 112 14.65 12.56 0.58
C ARG A 112 13.28 11.93 0.43
N TYR A 113 12.85 11.23 1.48
CA TYR A 113 11.53 10.62 1.58
C TYR A 113 10.77 11.26 2.71
N TYR A 114 9.57 11.78 2.42
CA TYR A 114 8.79 12.52 3.39
C TYR A 114 7.29 12.45 3.05
N LEU A 115 6.46 12.57 4.08
CA LEU A 115 5.01 12.40 3.98
C LEU A 115 4.31 13.77 3.90
N ILE A 116 3.38 13.92 2.95
CA ILE A 116 2.42 15.03 2.92
C ILE A 116 1.04 14.46 2.61
N ASP A 117 0.04 14.78 3.44
CA ASP A 117 -1.38 14.46 3.20
C ASP A 117 -1.66 13.01 2.79
N GLY A 118 -1.00 12.06 3.46
CA GLY A 118 -1.17 10.63 3.18
C GLY A 118 -0.39 10.11 1.95
N SER A 119 0.38 10.97 1.29
CA SER A 119 1.18 10.63 0.12
C SER A 119 2.67 10.71 0.44
N LEU A 120 3.41 9.66 0.10
CA LEU A 120 4.87 9.64 0.25
C LEU A 120 5.53 10.22 -0.99
N TYR A 121 6.32 11.25 -0.77
CA TYR A 121 7.11 11.91 -1.78
C TYR A 121 8.55 11.40 -1.74
N ARG A 122 9.12 11.23 -2.92
CA ARG A 122 10.55 11.02 -3.14
C ARG A 122 11.09 12.26 -3.85
N GLN A 123 12.01 12.94 -3.18
CA GLN A 123 12.75 14.08 -3.69
C GLN A 123 14.16 13.68 -4.08
N ARG A 124 14.67 14.31 -5.13
CA ARG A 124 16.08 14.27 -5.51
C ARG A 124 16.67 15.66 -5.33
N LEU A 125 17.74 15.74 -4.55
CA LEU A 125 18.33 16.97 -4.06
C LEU A 125 19.82 17.01 -4.41
N VAL A 126 20.34 18.22 -4.58
CA VAL A 126 21.78 18.49 -4.68
C VAL A 126 22.13 19.68 -3.79
N TYR A 127 23.38 19.72 -3.36
CA TYR A 127 23.95 20.78 -2.55
C TYR A 127 25.09 21.40 -3.33
N ALA A 128 25.12 22.73 -3.44
CA ALA A 128 26.20 23.47 -4.08
C ALA A 128 26.40 24.80 -3.36
N PHE A 129 27.63 25.32 -3.36
CA PHE A 129 27.89 26.66 -2.84
C PHE A 129 27.36 27.72 -3.82
N ALA A 130 27.00 28.88 -3.28
CA ALA A 130 26.45 29.98 -4.10
C ALA A 130 27.43 30.47 -5.18
N GLU A 131 28.74 30.39 -4.88
CA GLU A 131 29.81 30.84 -5.77
C GLU A 131 30.12 29.84 -6.89
N GLU A 132 29.88 28.53 -6.64
CA GLU A 132 30.12 27.44 -7.59
C GLU A 132 28.89 26.53 -7.74
N PRO A 133 27.78 27.00 -8.34
CA PRO A 133 26.54 26.22 -8.43
C PRO A 133 26.64 24.98 -9.34
N GLY A 134 27.73 24.84 -10.09
CA GLY A 134 28.00 23.69 -10.97
C GLY A 134 28.74 22.53 -10.30
N THR A 135 29.24 22.72 -9.08
CA THR A 135 29.98 21.71 -8.31
C THR A 135 29.10 21.22 -7.18
N TYR A 136 28.72 19.94 -7.19
CA TYR A 136 27.92 19.36 -6.11
C TYR A 136 28.81 18.87 -4.98
N VAL A 137 28.44 19.25 -3.76
CA VAL A 137 29.21 19.04 -2.54
C VAL A 137 28.40 18.24 -1.52
N VAL A 138 29.04 17.81 -0.43
CA VAL A 138 28.37 17.07 0.65
C VAL A 138 27.43 18.02 1.41
N TRP A 139 26.31 17.51 1.92
CA TRP A 139 25.26 18.30 2.58
C TRP A 139 25.74 19.14 3.79
N ASN A 140 26.82 18.72 4.45
CA ASN A 140 27.40 19.34 5.63
C ASN A 140 28.79 19.96 5.37
N GLU A 141 29.16 20.13 4.09
CA GLU A 141 30.41 20.79 3.74
C GLU A 141 30.32 22.29 4.05
N GLU A 142 31.47 22.92 4.34
CA GLU A 142 31.56 24.36 4.60
C GLU A 142 32.55 24.97 3.61
N ASP A 143 32.23 26.15 3.09
CA ASP A 143 33.16 26.91 2.24
C ASP A 143 34.31 27.55 3.04
N GLU A 144 35.19 28.29 2.36
CA GLU A 144 36.32 29.00 3.01
C GLU A 144 35.87 30.04 4.07
N PHE A 145 34.58 30.39 4.10
CA PHE A 145 33.97 31.34 5.02
C PHE A 145 33.06 30.65 6.06
N GLY A 146 32.99 29.32 6.09
CA GLY A 146 32.15 28.56 7.02
C GLY A 146 30.66 28.57 6.65
N GLN A 147 30.29 28.87 5.41
CA GLN A 147 28.89 28.87 4.97
C GLN A 147 28.50 27.48 4.46
N PRO A 148 27.29 26.98 4.80
CA PRO A 148 26.80 25.71 4.30
C PRO A 148 26.32 25.83 2.84
N PRO A 149 26.31 24.73 2.07
CA PRO A 149 25.83 24.73 0.70
C PRO A 149 24.32 24.96 0.63
N ILE A 150 23.87 25.46 -0.52
CA ILE A 150 22.46 25.70 -0.82
C ILE A 150 21.85 24.43 -1.40
N GLN A 151 20.74 24.00 -0.81
CA GLN A 151 19.95 22.88 -1.32
C GLN A 151 19.13 23.29 -2.55
N THR A 152 19.23 22.50 -3.62
CA THR A 152 18.36 22.61 -4.80
C THR A 152 17.61 21.31 -5.04
N THR A 153 16.30 21.42 -5.33
CA THR A 153 15.47 20.26 -5.67
C THR A 153 15.48 20.02 -7.18
N LEU A 154 15.96 18.85 -7.59
CA LEU A 154 15.98 18.43 -8.99
C LEU A 154 14.66 17.77 -9.42
N GLU A 155 14.09 16.96 -8.53
CA GLU A 155 12.87 16.20 -8.79
C GLU A 155 12.06 16.07 -7.51
N ASN A 156 10.74 16.10 -7.64
CA ASN A 156 9.83 15.75 -6.56
C ASN A 156 8.66 14.92 -7.12
N LYS A 157 8.46 13.71 -6.61
CA LYS A 157 7.46 12.77 -7.13
C LYS A 157 6.76 11.98 -6.03
N ILE A 158 5.44 11.84 -6.15
CA ILE A 158 4.66 10.89 -5.33
C ILE A 158 4.99 9.46 -5.77
N ILE A 159 5.35 8.62 -4.81
CA ILE A 159 5.70 7.22 -5.06
C ILE A 159 4.69 6.22 -4.49
N ALA A 160 3.89 6.64 -3.50
CA ALA A 160 2.85 5.84 -2.90
C ALA A 160 1.83 6.73 -2.17
N GLU A 161 0.63 6.20 -2.02
CA GLU A 161 -0.51 6.86 -1.38
C GLU A 161 -1.01 6.03 -0.19
N TYR A 162 -1.96 6.60 0.55
CA TYR A 162 -2.62 5.98 1.71
C TYR A 162 -1.68 5.73 2.90
N ILE A 163 -0.56 6.44 3.00
CA ILE A 163 0.41 6.26 4.07
C ILE A 163 0.03 7.17 5.23
N SER A 164 -0.43 6.58 6.34
CA SER A 164 -0.85 7.36 7.51
C SER A 164 0.32 7.73 8.42
N ASP A 165 1.36 6.89 8.47
CA ASP A 165 2.53 7.10 9.32
C ASP A 165 3.75 6.39 8.74
N LEU A 166 4.93 6.95 9.00
CA LEU A 166 6.22 6.48 8.53
C LEU A 166 7.25 6.72 9.62
N LYS A 167 8.06 5.70 9.95
CA LYS A 167 9.08 5.81 11.00
C LYS A 167 10.39 5.18 10.57
N PHE A 168 11.47 5.92 10.82
CA PHE A 168 12.85 5.51 10.62
C PHE A 168 13.61 5.57 11.95
N TYR A 169 14.35 4.52 12.26
CA TYR A 169 15.23 4.44 13.44
C TYR A 169 16.25 3.31 13.25
N GLY A 170 17.27 3.26 14.11
CA GLY A 170 18.28 2.20 14.17
C GLY A 170 19.63 2.58 13.56
N ASP A 171 20.67 1.95 14.11
CA ASP A 171 22.07 2.05 13.70
C ASP A 171 22.79 0.76 14.15
N PRO A 172 23.50 0.00 13.28
CA PRO A 172 23.72 0.20 11.84
C PRO A 172 22.60 -0.33 10.94
N VAL A 173 21.60 -1.02 11.52
CA VAL A 173 20.41 -1.47 10.80
C VAL A 173 19.36 -0.39 10.86
N ILE A 174 18.98 0.14 9.71
CA ILE A 174 17.88 1.10 9.59
C ILE A 174 16.58 0.32 9.52
N TYR A 175 15.72 0.54 10.50
CA TYR A 175 14.37 0.03 10.54
C TYR A 175 13.40 1.03 9.91
N LEU A 176 12.50 0.48 9.12
CA LEU A 176 11.43 1.20 8.43
C LEU A 176 10.10 0.59 8.86
N GLU A 177 9.26 1.41 9.48
CA GLU A 177 7.86 1.08 9.73
C GLU A 177 6.95 2.00 8.92
N ILE A 178 5.94 1.41 8.28
CA ILE A 178 4.97 2.13 7.47
C ILE A 178 3.55 1.64 7.82
N TRP A 179 2.67 2.59 8.10
CA TRP A 179 1.26 2.35 8.30
C TRP A 179 0.51 2.90 7.11
N LEU A 180 -0.40 2.09 6.56
CA LEU A 180 -1.26 2.50 5.48
C LEU A 180 -2.72 2.38 5.91
N ASN A 181 -3.53 3.36 5.52
CA ASN A 181 -4.95 3.42 5.84
C ASN A 181 -5.78 3.78 4.61
N LYS A 182 -6.75 2.93 4.29
CA LYS A 182 -7.79 3.22 3.30
C LYS A 182 -9.13 2.71 3.80
N PHE A 183 -10.12 3.61 3.90
CA PHE A 183 -11.42 3.36 4.53
C PHE A 183 -11.26 2.92 5.99
N ASP A 184 -11.78 1.74 6.35
CA ASP A 184 -11.66 1.15 7.69
C ASP A 184 -10.53 0.11 7.79
N LEU A 185 -9.73 -0.04 6.73
CA LEU A 185 -8.64 -1.00 6.68
C LEU A 185 -7.30 -0.31 6.95
N THR A 186 -6.60 -0.78 7.96
CA THR A 186 -5.22 -0.38 8.28
C THR A 186 -4.29 -1.57 8.12
N GLU A 187 -3.18 -1.37 7.42
CA GLU A 187 -2.11 -2.37 7.29
C GLU A 187 -0.80 -1.76 7.79
N HIS A 188 -0.01 -2.57 8.49
CA HIS A 188 1.27 -2.17 9.06
C HIS A 188 2.37 -3.09 8.52
N PHE A 189 3.43 -2.48 7.99
CA PHE A 189 4.59 -3.22 7.50
C PHE A 189 5.86 -2.70 8.16
N TYR A 190 6.81 -3.62 8.29
CA TYR A 190 8.09 -3.38 8.93
C TYR A 190 9.19 -4.11 8.18
N THR A 191 10.35 -3.45 8.04
CA THR A 191 11.57 -4.07 7.51
C THR A 191 12.81 -3.45 8.13
N GLY A 192 13.93 -4.18 8.09
CA GLY A 192 15.25 -3.72 8.48
C GLY A 192 16.20 -3.77 7.30
N VAL A 193 17.02 -2.74 7.14
CA VAL A 193 17.98 -2.59 6.04
C VAL A 193 19.37 -2.40 6.62
N TRP A 194 20.30 -3.24 6.20
CA TRP A 194 21.72 -3.06 6.48
C TRP A 194 22.36 -2.24 5.34
N GLY A 195 22.92 -1.08 5.64
CA GLY A 195 23.68 -0.27 4.69
C GLY A 195 24.97 -0.96 4.29
N ARG A 196 25.24 -1.14 2.99
CA ARG A 196 26.47 -1.81 2.53
C ARG A 196 27.69 -0.88 2.62
N ASN A 197 27.48 0.43 2.49
CA ASN A 197 28.52 1.44 2.35
C ASN A 197 28.45 2.57 3.38
N THR A 198 27.59 2.45 4.41
CA THR A 198 27.44 3.49 5.44
C THR A 198 28.74 3.62 6.21
N ARG A 199 29.44 4.75 6.03
CA ARG A 199 30.50 5.16 6.96
C ARG A 199 29.83 5.54 8.28
N SER A 200 30.05 4.74 9.32
CA SER A 200 29.80 5.12 10.71
C SER A 200 30.87 6.09 11.19
#